data_AF-A0A183U232-F1
#
_entry.id   AF-A0A183U232-F1
#
_cell.length_a   1.000
_cell.length_b   1.000
_cell.length_c   1.000
_cell.angle_alpha   90.00
_cell.angle_beta   90.00
_cell.angle_gamma   90.00
#
_symmetry.space_group_name_H-M   'P 1'
#
loop_
_entity.id
_entity.type
_entity.pdbx_description
1 polymer ?
#
loop_
_entity_poly.entity_id
_entity_poly.type
_entity_poly.pdbx_seq_one_letter_code
_entity_poly.pdbx_strand_id
1 'polypeptide(L)'
;YYGNKVSVTVSKYSTTWFSSTCQWNEIPTFGLLSNIDGCNFAHNCPLQKGKLELRLPLDVSGLSPIIGMLTAYQLEIKMYNANPGANNHEEIACVTTQMKIAP
;
A
#
# COMPACT_ATOMS: atom_id res chain seq x y z
N TYR A 1 5.30 -4.55 -23.23
CA TYR A 1 5.10 -3.70 -22.03
C TYR A 1 5.07 -4.61 -20.82
N TYR A 2 6.03 -4.49 -19.91
CA TYR A 2 6.07 -5.29 -18.69
C TYR A 2 5.56 -4.40 -17.55
N GLY A 3 4.38 -4.72 -17.02
CA GLY A 3 3.64 -3.84 -16.12
C GLY A 3 3.94 -4.10 -14.65
N ASN A 4 3.86 -3.07 -13.82
CA ASN A 4 3.91 -3.15 -12.36
C ASN A 4 2.67 -2.48 -11.79
N LYS A 5 1.97 -3.14 -10.87
CA LYS A 5 0.84 -2.56 -10.14
C LYS A 5 1.10 -2.55 -8.65
N VAL A 6 0.72 -1.46 -7.99
CA VAL A 6 0.87 -1.28 -6.55
C VAL A 6 -0.52 -1.18 -5.91
N SER A 7 -0.67 -1.85 -4.77
CA SER A 7 -1.84 -1.74 -3.90
C SER A 7 -1.38 -1.36 -2.50
N VAL A 8 -2.04 -0.39 -1.89
CA VAL A 8 -1.74 0.04 -0.52
C VAL A 8 -2.96 -0.17 0.35
N THR A 9 -2.79 -0.96 1.40
CA THR A 9 -3.78 -1.13 2.47
C THR A 9 -3.36 -0.28 3.66
N VAL A 10 -4.33 0.46 4.22
CA VAL A 10 -4.11 1.31 5.40
C VAL A 10 -4.95 0.76 6.54
N SER A 11 -4.33 0.53 7.69
CA SER A 11 -5.03 0.05 8.89
C SER A 11 -4.77 0.96 10.07
N LYS A 12 -5.75 1.07 10.96
CA LYS A 12 -5.63 1.76 12.26
C LYS A 12 -5.54 0.77 13.40
N TYR A 13 -4.78 1.11 14.43
CA TYR A 13 -4.78 0.32 15.65
C TYR A 13 -5.96 0.71 16.53
N SER A 14 -7.00 -0.13 16.59
CA SER A 14 -8.20 0.16 17.38
C SER A 14 -8.92 -1.12 17.83
N THR A 15 -9.90 -0.97 18.73
CA THR A 15 -10.89 -2.01 19.02
C THR A 15 -11.92 -2.11 17.90
N THR A 16 -12.71 -3.17 17.90
CA THR A 16 -13.88 -3.35 17.01
C THR A 16 -15.15 -3.47 17.85
N TRP A 17 -16.32 -3.34 17.22
CA TRP A 17 -17.63 -3.52 17.89
C TRP A 17 -17.82 -4.87 18.61
N PHE A 18 -17.03 -5.89 18.26
CA PHE A 18 -17.11 -7.22 18.85
C PHE A 18 -15.94 -7.59 19.77
N SER A 19 -14.92 -6.73 19.88
CA SER A 19 -13.70 -7.05 20.64
C SER A 19 -13.14 -5.83 21.35
N SER A 20 -12.86 -5.99 22.64
CA SER A 20 -12.16 -5.01 23.46
C SER A 20 -10.64 -5.04 23.26
N THR A 21 -10.11 -5.99 22.48
CA THR A 21 -8.68 -6.08 22.17
C THR A 21 -8.35 -5.20 20.98
N CYS A 22 -7.34 -4.34 21.13
CA CYS A 22 -6.83 -3.54 20.02
C CYS A 22 -6.14 -4.42 18.98
N GLN A 23 -6.48 -4.20 17.71
CA GLN A 23 -5.88 -4.86 16.56
C GLN A 23 -5.79 -3.90 15.38
N TRP A 24 -5.05 -4.29 14.35
CA TRP A 24 -4.99 -3.54 13.10
C TRP A 24 -6.28 -3.75 12.32
N ASN A 25 -7.07 -2.70 12.17
CA ASN A 25 -8.31 -2.72 11.42
C ASN A 25 -8.13 -1.93 10.13
N GLU A 26 -8.38 -2.57 9.00
CA GLU A 26 -8.33 -1.93 7.70
C GLU A 26 -9.31 -0.74 7.64
N ILE A 27 -8.80 0.37 7.11
CA ILE A 27 -9.59 1.55 6.78
C ILE A 27 -10.02 1.37 5.33
N PRO A 28 -11.33 1.31 5.06
CA PRO A 28 -11.80 1.15 3.69
C PRO A 28 -11.41 2.38 2.87
N THR A 29 -10.41 2.20 1.99
CA THR A 29 -9.98 3.24 1.04
C THR A 29 -10.85 3.28 -0.21
N PHE A 30 -11.82 2.36 -0.33
CA PHE A 30 -12.71 2.20 -1.47
C PHE A 30 -11.98 2.18 -2.83
N GLY A 31 -10.77 1.61 -2.85
CA GLY A 31 -9.96 1.49 -4.06
C GLY A 31 -9.16 2.74 -4.43
N LEU A 32 -9.17 3.80 -3.60
CA LEU A 32 -8.37 5.00 -3.85
C LEU A 32 -6.88 4.69 -3.97
N LEU A 33 -6.41 3.68 -3.24
CA LEU A 33 -4.99 3.29 -3.20
C LEU A 33 -4.72 1.93 -3.86
N SER A 34 -5.62 1.47 -4.73
CA SER A 34 -5.43 0.22 -5.50
C SER A 34 -5.08 0.50 -6.96
N ASN A 35 -4.46 -0.48 -7.63
CA ASN A 35 -4.10 -0.43 -9.05
C ASN A 35 -3.20 0.76 -9.47
N ILE A 36 -2.43 1.31 -8.52
CA ILE A 36 -1.46 2.37 -8.78
C ILE A 36 -0.45 1.85 -9.80
N ASP A 37 -0.17 2.65 -10.82
CA ASP A 37 0.81 2.31 -11.85
C ASP A 37 2.23 2.44 -11.29
N GLY A 38 2.79 1.33 -10.82
CA GLY A 38 4.13 1.31 -10.25
C GLY A 38 5.23 1.61 -11.28
N CYS A 39 4.96 1.39 -12.58
CA CYS A 39 5.90 1.72 -13.64
C CYS A 39 6.05 3.23 -13.82
N ASN A 40 4.92 3.94 -13.92
CA ASN A 40 4.93 5.40 -14.05
C ASN A 40 5.53 6.07 -12.82
N PHE A 41 5.29 5.48 -11.65
CA PHE A 41 5.62 6.09 -10.38
C PHE A 41 7.07 5.85 -9.94
N ALA A 42 7.59 4.64 -10.15
CA ALA A 42 8.98 4.31 -9.81
C ALA A 42 9.94 4.40 -11.00
N HIS A 43 9.46 4.72 -12.21
CA HIS A 43 10.24 4.76 -13.45
C HIS A 43 11.12 3.51 -13.66
N ASN A 44 10.59 2.35 -13.28
CA ASN A 44 11.36 1.11 -13.10
C ASN A 44 11.06 0.03 -14.14
N CYS A 45 10.26 0.36 -15.16
CA CYS A 45 9.81 -0.60 -16.15
C CYS A 45 10.59 -0.51 -17.47
N PRO A 46 10.93 -1.64 -18.11
CA PRO A 46 10.58 -3.00 -17.68
C PRO A 46 11.40 -3.45 -16.47
N LEU A 47 10.76 -4.15 -15.53
CA LEU A 47 11.43 -4.66 -14.34
C LEU A 47 12.56 -5.62 -14.75
N GLN A 48 13.79 -5.28 -14.40
CA GLN A 48 14.96 -6.14 -14.63
C GLN A 48 15.31 -6.90 -13.36
N LYS A 49 15.82 -8.13 -13.52
CA LYS A 49 16.38 -8.89 -12.40
C LYS A 49 17.61 -8.16 -11.86
N GLY A 50 17.69 -7.96 -10.55
CA GLY A 50 18.82 -7.28 -9.91
C GLY A 50 18.38 -6.37 -8.78
N LYS A 51 19.28 -5.48 -8.35
CA LYS A 51 18.95 -4.46 -7.35
C LYS A 51 17.96 -3.47 -7.95
N LEU A 52 16.86 -3.25 -7.23
CA LEU A 52 15.81 -2.33 -7.61
C LEU A 52 15.58 -1.34 -6.47
N GLU A 53 15.79 -0.05 -6.73
CA GLU A 53 15.46 1.03 -5.80
C GLU A 53 14.12 1.63 -6.21
N LEU A 54 13.19 1.72 -5.25
CA LEU A 54 11.83 2.19 -5.49
C LEU A 54 11.54 3.37 -4.57
N ARG A 55 11.16 4.49 -5.18
CA ARG A 55 10.67 5.67 -4.44
C ARG A 55 9.18 5.72 -4.62
N LEU A 56 8.46 5.51 -3.52
CA LEU A 56 7.01 5.48 -3.52
C LEU A 56 6.44 6.67 -2.72
N PRO A 57 6.28 7.87 -3.32
CA PRO A 57 5.68 9.00 -2.61
C PRO A 57 4.19 8.76 -2.32
N LEU A 58 3.88 8.28 -1.11
CA LEU A 58 2.50 8.04 -0.70
C LEU A 58 1.79 9.37 -0.44
N ASP A 59 0.93 9.75 -1.37
CA ASP A 59 0.01 10.85 -1.15
C ASP A 59 -1.17 10.38 -0.31
N VAL A 60 -1.12 10.70 0.97
CA VAL A 60 -2.17 10.39 1.94
C VAL A 60 -3.13 11.57 2.18
N SER A 61 -3.09 12.61 1.35
CA SER A 61 -3.97 13.78 1.46
C SER A 61 -5.46 13.41 1.36
N GLY A 62 -5.80 12.41 0.53
CA GLY A 62 -7.15 11.86 0.47
C GLY A 62 -7.61 11.18 1.77
N LEU A 63 -6.67 10.83 2.65
CA LEU A 63 -6.93 10.27 3.96
C LEU A 63 -6.83 11.31 5.08
N SER A 64 -6.54 12.59 4.79
CA SER A 64 -6.40 13.66 5.80
C SER A 64 -7.56 13.76 6.81
N PRO A 65 -8.84 13.58 6.43
CA PRO A 65 -9.93 13.57 7.42
C PRO A 65 -9.82 12.44 8.44
N ILE A 66 -9.24 11.30 8.04
CA ILE A 66 -9.11 10.10 8.86
C ILE A 66 -7.78 10.13 9.63
N ILE A 67 -6.69 10.51 8.98
CA ILE A 67 -5.33 10.54 9.54
C ILE A 67 -5.22 11.49 10.73
N GLY A 68 -5.94 12.62 10.72
CA GLY A 68 -5.99 13.53 11.87
C GLY A 68 -6.53 12.89 13.16
N MET A 69 -7.21 11.73 13.06
CA MET A 69 -7.72 10.96 14.20
C MET A 69 -6.88 9.72 14.53
N LEU A 70 -5.87 9.38 13.71
CA LEU A 70 -5.09 8.15 13.87
C LEU A 70 -3.85 8.41 14.71
N THR A 71 -3.80 7.84 15.91
CA THR A 71 -2.60 7.85 16.74
C THR A 71 -1.56 6.84 16.26
N ALA A 72 -1.98 5.70 15.70
CA ALA A 72 -1.10 4.69 15.09
C ALA A 72 -1.75 4.08 13.85
N TYR A 73 -0.97 3.94 12.77
CA TYR A 73 -1.43 3.34 11.52
C TYR A 73 -0.38 2.39 10.93
N GLN A 74 -0.88 1.43 10.16
CA GLN A 74 -0.10 0.47 9.39
C GLN A 74 -0.36 0.70 7.91
N LEU A 75 0.71 0.74 7.12
CA LEU A 75 0.66 0.71 5.67
C LEU A 75 1.19 -0.65 5.23
N GLU A 76 0.43 -1.37 4.42
CA GLU A 76 0.88 -2.56 3.70
C GLU A 76 0.91 -2.22 2.21
N ILE A 77 2.11 -2.21 1.64
CA ILE A 77 2.36 -1.85 0.25
C ILE A 77 2.72 -3.13 -0.49
N LYS A 78 1.84 -3.57 -1.38
CA LYS A 78 2.04 -4.76 -2.21
C LYS A 78 2.30 -4.36 -3.65
N MET A 79 3.27 -5.02 -4.27
CA MET A 79 3.63 -4.82 -5.66
C MET A 79 3.41 -6.11 -6.42
N TYR A 80 2.82 -5.98 -7.60
CA TYR A 80 2.44 -7.09 -8.44
C TYR A 80 3.10 -6.97 -9.80
N ASN A 81 3.56 -8.11 -10.31
CA ASN A 81 3.95 -8.25 -11.69
C ASN A 81 2.68 -8.28 -12.58
N ALA A 82 2.49 -7.25 -13.40
CA ALA A 82 1.31 -7.06 -14.23
C ALA A 82 1.62 -7.21 -15.73
N ASN A 83 2.50 -8.15 -16.07
CA ASN A 83 2.85 -8.42 -17.47
C ASN A 83 1.64 -8.92 -18.29
N PRO A 84 1.40 -8.37 -19.50
CA PRO A 84 0.35 -8.85 -20.41
C PRO A 84 0.53 -10.34 -20.72
N GLY A 85 -0.53 -11.13 -20.49
CA GLY A 85 -0.52 -12.58 -20.72
C GLY A 85 -0.08 -13.44 -19.54
N ALA A 86 0.34 -12.83 -18.42
CA ALA A 86 0.52 -13.56 -17.16
C ALA A 86 -0.84 -13.74 -16.48
N ASN A 87 -1.30 -14.99 -16.34
CA ASN A 87 -2.59 -15.31 -15.70
C ASN A 87 -2.56 -15.07 -14.18
N ASN A 88 -1.36 -15.03 -13.60
CA ASN A 88 -1.17 -14.77 -12.18
C ASN A 88 -0.37 -13.48 -12.05
N HIS A 89 -1.04 -12.42 -11.59
CA HIS A 89 -0.36 -11.20 -11.15
C HIS A 89 0.38 -11.50 -9.85
N GLU A 90 1.58 -12.08 -9.97
CA GLU A 90 2.38 -12.52 -8.84
C GLU A 90 2.80 -11.32 -7.98
N GLU A 91 2.62 -11.45 -6.66
CA GLU A 91 3.20 -10.52 -5.69
C GLU A 91 4.72 -10.64 -5.74
N ILE A 92 5.40 -9.54 -6.06
CA ILE A 92 6.86 -9.46 -6.17
C ILE A 92 7.51 -8.74 -4.98
N ALA A 93 6.71 -7.99 -4.21
CA ALA A 93 7.14 -7.37 -2.97
C ALA A 93 5.94 -7.06 -2.07
N CYS A 94 6.12 -7.23 -0.77
CA CYS A 94 5.21 -6.77 0.26
C CYS A 94 6.03 -6.06 1.35
N VAL A 95 5.72 -4.79 1.59
CA VAL A 95 6.36 -3.98 2.63
C VAL A 95 5.29 -3.53 3.60
N THR A 96 5.46 -3.91 4.87
CA THR A 96 4.59 -3.48 5.95
C THR A 96 5.33 -2.51 6.85
N THR A 97 4.78 -1.32 7.02
CA THR A 97 5.31 -0.30 7.93
C THR A 97 4.24 0.11 8.93
N GLN A 98 4.59 0.08 10.22
CA GLN A 98 3.75 0.57 11.30
C GLN A 98 4.37 1.86 11.83
N MET A 99 3.55 2.89 12.01
CA MET A 99 4.02 4.19 12.41
C MET A 99 3.02 4.92 13.30
N LYS A 100 3.58 5.79 14.13
CA LYS A 100 2.87 6.66 15.06
C LYS A 100 3.19 8.09 14.66
N ILE A 101 2.21 8.86 14.19
CA ILE A 101 2.40 10.30 14.05
C ILE A 101 2.16 10.88 15.45
N ALA A 102 3.23 11.41 16.06
CA ALA A 102 3.09 12.24 17.25
C ALA A 102 2.55 13.62 16.81
N PRO A 103 1.52 14.16 17.51
CA PRO A 103 1.07 15.52 17.28
C PRO A 103 2.14 16.56 17.60
#